data_AF-A0A497LI15-F1
#
_entry.id   AF-A0A497LI15-F1
#
_cell.length_a   1.000
_cell.length_b   1.000
_cell.length_c   1.000
_cell.angle_alpha   90.00
_cell.angle_beta   90.00
_cell.angle_gamma   90.00
#
_symmetry.space_group_name_H-M   'P 1'
#
loop_
_entity.id
_entity.type
_entity.pdbx_description
1 polymer ?
#
loop_
_entity_poly.entity_id
_entity_poly.type
_entity_poly.pdbx_seq_one_letter_code
_entity_poly.pdbx_strand_id
1 'polypeptide(L)'
;MDIQSTFASQTPFQDNIVAVILQVLWLAFFALYMFYGQKIQVKIMLKEIEASLFRLKMMRNRGREITISTIKSISKNGDDPTERIDRLLEHVYIPPVNLDPSGIIRRLEHLINVRDFKFKEEVKMMIPDADDAQINNLTNMIEAATALNQIYKTVRHYFLIGKKTSSFYIILQLQMILPQIMMETKAYARALVAFKNGQPIGDGIGPLIAARLMRGSELYEIADDTVIGRVPMEGRVAYVLKAKGPGGNVGKPGEAIRQLLEEKEGEISRIIIIDAAQKFEGEKPGEVIEGTGVAIGGPGVDKYKVEEVATKYKIPLSAILIKEGIGDVVSTMRKEIADSVNDAIDRIKRIIRETTKEGDSIIIAGIGNTIGIAQ
;
A
#
# COMPACT_ATOMS: atom_id res chain seq x y z
N MET A 1 60.21 54.38 -55.68
CA MET A 1 59.87 53.26 -56.57
C MET A 1 60.30 52.00 -55.85
N ASP A 2 59.49 51.04 -55.42
CA ASP A 2 58.05 50.74 -55.52
C ASP A 2 57.76 49.80 -54.32
N ILE A 3 56.84 50.11 -53.40
CA ILE A 3 55.43 49.69 -53.36
C ILE A 3 55.19 48.21 -53.71
N GLN A 4 54.68 47.47 -52.71
CA GLN A 4 53.88 46.23 -52.77
C GLN A 4 54.59 44.93 -53.18
N SER A 5 54.75 44.01 -52.21
CA SER A 5 53.94 42.77 -52.17
C SER A 5 54.41 41.83 -51.05
N THR A 6 53.95 42.06 -49.82
CA THR A 6 53.90 41.00 -48.79
C THR A 6 52.47 40.84 -48.28
N PHE A 7 51.53 40.78 -49.22
CA PHE A 7 50.25 40.12 -49.01
C PHE A 7 50.38 38.73 -49.63
N ALA A 8 51.06 37.82 -48.92
CA ALA A 8 50.89 36.39 -49.15
C ALA A 8 49.61 35.98 -48.42
N SER A 9 48.55 35.88 -49.20
CA SER A 9 47.28 35.23 -48.91
C SER A 9 47.42 33.91 -48.16
N GLN A 10 46.64 33.77 -47.08
CA GLN A 10 45.81 32.60 -46.71
C GLN A 10 46.26 31.23 -47.28
N THR A 11 46.48 30.20 -46.45
CA THR A 11 45.37 29.34 -46.00
C THR A 11 45.82 28.40 -44.85
N PRO A 12 45.15 28.38 -43.69
CA PRO A 12 45.43 27.44 -42.60
C PRO A 12 44.69 26.10 -42.81
N PHE A 13 44.66 25.57 -44.04
CA PHE A 13 43.85 24.40 -44.40
C PHE A 13 44.66 23.16 -44.78
N GLN A 14 45.98 23.23 -44.86
CA GLN A 14 46.77 22.14 -45.45
C GLN A 14 47.37 21.12 -44.46
N ASP A 15 47.46 21.41 -43.16
CA ASP A 15 48.23 20.55 -42.22
C ASP A 15 47.42 19.60 -41.35
N ASN A 16 46.17 19.28 -41.72
CA ASN A 16 45.42 18.32 -40.92
C ASN A 16 44.39 17.53 -41.72
N ILE A 17 44.77 17.03 -42.89
CA ILE A 17 43.97 16.06 -43.67
C ILE A 17 43.53 14.89 -42.78
N VAL A 18 44.41 14.42 -41.89
CA VAL A 18 44.08 13.38 -40.90
C VAL A 18 42.98 13.84 -39.94
N ALA A 19 43.03 15.07 -39.42
CA ALA A 19 42.01 15.60 -38.52
C ALA A 19 40.67 15.84 -39.25
N VAL A 20 40.71 16.28 -40.52
CA VAL A 20 39.51 16.43 -41.36
C VAL A 20 38.88 15.06 -41.63
N ILE A 21 39.67 14.04 -41.97
CA ILE A 21 39.19 12.66 -42.14
C ILE A 21 38.57 12.15 -40.83
N LEU A 22 39.24 12.37 -39.69
CA LEU A 22 38.75 11.95 -38.38
C LEU A 22 37.45 12.67 -37.98
N GLN A 23 37.32 13.96 -38.28
CA GLN A 23 36.11 14.74 -38.05
C GLN A 23 34.96 14.28 -38.93
N VAL A 24 35.21 13.98 -40.21
CA VAL A 24 34.19 13.42 -41.13
C VAL A 24 33.75 12.04 -40.67
N LEU A 25 34.68 11.17 -40.25
CA LEU A 25 34.36 9.87 -39.68
C LEU A 25 33.55 9.99 -38.38
N TRP A 26 33.91 10.95 -37.52
CA TRP A 26 33.16 11.22 -36.28
C TRP A 26 31.74 11.73 -36.56
N LEU A 27 31.56 12.64 -37.51
CA LEU A 27 30.25 13.12 -37.94
C LEU A 27 29.41 12.02 -38.58
N ALA A 28 30.03 11.16 -39.41
CA ALA A 28 29.37 10.00 -40.00
C ALA A 28 28.93 8.99 -38.91
N PHE A 29 29.80 8.73 -37.93
CA PHE A 29 29.47 7.90 -36.77
C PHE A 29 28.33 8.50 -35.95
N PHE A 30 28.37 9.81 -35.66
CA PHE A 30 27.32 10.50 -34.91
C PHE A 30 25.98 10.48 -35.65
N ALA A 31 25.98 10.72 -36.96
CA ALA A 31 24.78 10.60 -37.79
C ALA A 31 24.22 9.17 -37.74
N LEU A 32 25.08 8.15 -37.90
CA LEU A 32 24.67 6.75 -37.82
C LEU A 32 24.14 6.39 -36.43
N TYR A 33 24.78 6.86 -35.36
CA TYR A 33 24.31 6.70 -33.99
C TYR A 33 22.97 7.42 -33.74
N MET A 34 22.77 8.61 -34.32
CA MET A 34 21.50 9.33 -34.19
C MET A 34 20.34 8.55 -34.83
N PHE A 35 20.55 7.95 -35.99
CA PHE A 35 19.50 7.20 -36.70
C PHE A 35 19.29 5.76 -36.18
N TYR A 36 20.35 5.10 -35.70
CA TYR A 36 20.31 3.68 -35.30
C TYR A 36 20.40 3.46 -33.79
N GLY A 37 20.97 4.41 -33.03
CA GLY A 37 21.14 4.34 -31.59
C GLY A 37 19.81 4.18 -30.86
N GLN A 38 18.77 4.94 -31.25
CA GLN A 38 17.43 4.80 -30.67
C GLN A 38 16.85 3.39 -30.89
N LYS A 39 17.05 2.80 -32.08
CA LYS A 39 16.57 1.43 -32.38
C LYS A 39 17.31 0.38 -31.56
N ILE A 40 18.62 0.56 -31.35
CA ILE A 40 19.44 -0.32 -30.51
C ILE A 40 18.99 -0.18 -29.04
N GLN A 41 18.82 1.05 -28.56
CA GLN A 41 18.36 1.35 -27.20
C GLN A 41 17.00 0.70 -26.93
N VAL A 42 16.03 0.86 -27.83
CA VAL A 42 14.72 0.18 -27.75
C VAL A 42 14.85 -1.33 -27.61
N LYS A 43 15.72 -1.97 -28.39
CA LYS A 43 15.93 -3.44 -28.31
C LYS A 43 16.49 -3.86 -26.95
N ILE A 44 17.45 -3.10 -26.41
CA ILE A 44 18.04 -3.38 -25.09
C ILE A 44 16.97 -3.24 -24.01
N MET A 45 16.24 -2.12 -24.01
CA MET A 45 15.17 -1.86 -23.04
C MET A 45 14.07 -2.94 -23.08
N LEU A 46 13.65 -3.36 -24.28
CA LEU A 46 12.67 -4.43 -24.43
C LEU A 46 13.14 -5.74 -23.79
N LYS A 47 14.43 -6.09 -23.91
CA LYS A 47 15.00 -7.30 -23.31
C LYS A 47 15.00 -7.23 -21.78
N GLU A 48 15.33 -6.07 -21.21
CA GLU A 48 15.28 -5.85 -19.76
C GLU A 48 13.85 -5.91 -19.21
N ILE A 49 12.90 -5.31 -19.92
CA ILE A 49 11.48 -5.36 -19.58
C ILE A 49 10.97 -6.79 -19.67
N GLU A 50 11.35 -7.54 -20.71
CA GLU A 50 10.95 -8.94 -20.90
C GLU A 50 11.44 -9.83 -19.75
N ALA A 51 12.69 -9.65 -19.30
CA ALA A 51 13.21 -10.35 -18.14
C ALA A 51 12.43 -10.03 -16.85
N SER A 52 12.07 -8.75 -16.66
CA SER A 52 11.24 -8.32 -15.54
C SER A 52 9.81 -8.89 -15.62
N LEU A 53 9.22 -8.89 -16.81
CA LEU A 53 7.90 -9.45 -17.07
C LEU A 53 7.87 -10.96 -16.81
N PHE A 54 8.94 -11.69 -17.14
CA PHE A 54 9.08 -13.10 -16.78
C PHE A 54 9.05 -13.30 -15.26
N ARG A 55 9.78 -12.48 -14.49
CA ARG A 55 9.74 -12.51 -13.02
C ARG A 55 8.33 -12.22 -12.48
N LEU A 56 7.63 -11.22 -13.03
CA LEU A 56 6.24 -10.92 -12.67
C LEU A 56 5.32 -12.12 -12.93
N LYS A 57 5.46 -12.76 -14.11
CA LYS A 57 4.71 -13.97 -14.47
C LYS A 57 4.93 -15.11 -13.46
N MET A 58 6.18 -15.32 -13.05
CA MET A 58 6.53 -16.35 -12.07
C MET A 58 5.88 -16.08 -10.70
N MET A 59 5.93 -14.83 -10.21
CA MET A 59 5.28 -14.45 -8.95
C MET A 59 3.76 -14.58 -9.02
N ARG A 60 3.14 -14.15 -10.13
CA ARG A 60 1.70 -14.31 -10.40
C ARG A 60 1.27 -15.78 -10.39
N ASN A 61 2.00 -16.64 -11.09
CA ASN A 61 1.69 -18.07 -11.16
C ASN A 61 1.87 -18.76 -9.80
N ARG A 62 2.95 -18.44 -9.09
CA ARG A 62 3.18 -18.94 -7.73
C ARG A 62 2.11 -18.46 -6.76
N GLY A 63 1.64 -17.22 -6.89
CA GLY A 63 0.58 -16.70 -6.06
C GLY A 63 -0.72 -17.47 -6.22
N ARG A 64 -1.13 -17.68 -7.48
CA ARG A 64 -2.27 -18.56 -7.82
C ARG A 64 -2.11 -19.96 -7.24
N GLU A 65 -0.94 -20.57 -7.37
CA GLU A 65 -0.67 -21.93 -6.87
C GLU A 65 -0.74 -22.01 -5.34
N ILE A 66 -0.19 -21.03 -4.63
CA ILE A 66 -0.26 -20.94 -3.15
C ILE A 66 -1.71 -20.82 -2.69
N THR A 67 -2.52 -19.97 -3.34
CA THR A 67 -3.94 -19.81 -3.01
C THR A 67 -4.72 -21.11 -3.21
N ILE A 68 -4.56 -21.76 -4.37
CA ILE A 68 -5.23 -23.03 -4.68
C ILE A 68 -4.82 -24.13 -3.69
N SER A 69 -3.52 -24.30 -3.47
CA SER A 69 -3.01 -25.34 -2.57
C SER A 69 -3.43 -25.12 -1.11
N THR A 70 -3.48 -23.86 -0.66
CA THR A 70 -3.92 -23.53 0.71
C THR A 70 -5.41 -23.84 0.88
N ILE A 71 -6.27 -23.38 -0.04
CA ILE A 71 -7.71 -23.68 0.03
C ILE A 71 -7.97 -25.19 -0.06
N LYS A 72 -7.28 -25.91 -0.95
CA LYS A 72 -7.36 -27.38 -1.03
C LYS A 72 -6.94 -28.08 0.26
N SER A 73 -5.93 -27.56 0.96
CA SER A 73 -5.45 -28.18 2.21
C SER A 73 -6.41 -28.00 3.39
N ILE A 74 -7.27 -26.98 3.35
CA ILE A 74 -8.24 -26.66 4.41
C ILE A 74 -9.62 -27.23 4.07
N SER A 75 -9.98 -27.28 2.77
CA SER A 75 -11.27 -27.81 2.33
C SER A 75 -11.33 -29.33 2.54
N LYS A 76 -12.37 -29.78 3.26
CA LYS A 76 -12.62 -31.20 3.54
C LYS A 76 -13.41 -31.90 2.43
N ASN A 77 -14.03 -31.15 1.52
CA ASN A 77 -15.01 -31.66 0.56
C ASN A 77 -14.37 -32.23 -0.71
N GLY A 78 -13.06 -32.08 -0.91
CA GLY A 78 -12.35 -32.61 -2.09
C GLY A 78 -12.67 -31.90 -3.41
N ASP A 79 -13.57 -30.90 -3.41
CA ASP A 79 -13.88 -30.08 -4.58
C ASP A 79 -12.65 -29.28 -5.03
N ASP A 80 -12.49 -29.14 -6.34
CA ASP A 80 -11.39 -28.35 -6.91
C ASP A 80 -11.76 -26.84 -6.94
N PRO A 81 -11.15 -25.99 -6.08
CA PRO A 81 -11.46 -24.56 -6.05
C PRO A 81 -10.86 -23.79 -7.24
N THR A 82 -10.11 -24.45 -8.12
CA THR A 82 -9.30 -23.81 -9.17
C THR A 82 -10.10 -22.86 -10.05
N GLU A 83 -11.24 -23.29 -10.59
CA GLU A 83 -12.05 -22.45 -11.49
C GLU A 83 -12.61 -21.23 -10.75
N ARG A 84 -13.07 -21.41 -9.50
CA ARG A 84 -13.62 -20.33 -8.69
C ARG A 84 -12.54 -19.30 -8.34
N ILE A 85 -11.36 -19.76 -7.95
CA ILE A 85 -10.21 -18.90 -7.69
C ILE A 85 -9.82 -18.14 -8.95
N ASP A 86 -9.76 -18.79 -10.12
CA ASP A 86 -9.45 -18.11 -11.38
C ASP A 86 -10.44 -16.99 -11.71
N ARG A 87 -11.74 -17.21 -11.45
CA ARG A 87 -12.75 -16.14 -11.59
C ARG A 87 -12.53 -14.97 -10.64
N LEU A 88 -12.10 -15.24 -9.39
CA LEU A 88 -11.79 -14.19 -8.41
C LEU A 88 -10.52 -13.41 -8.78
N LEU A 89 -9.50 -14.07 -9.33
CA LEU A 89 -8.28 -13.42 -9.81
C LEU A 89 -8.53 -12.47 -10.98
N GLU A 90 -9.62 -12.68 -11.73
CA GLU A 90 -10.07 -11.84 -12.83
C GLU A 90 -11.14 -10.82 -12.41
N HIS A 91 -11.47 -10.75 -11.12
CA HIS A 91 -12.46 -9.80 -10.61
C HIS A 91 -11.98 -8.36 -10.76
N VAL A 92 -12.87 -7.49 -11.24
CA VAL A 92 -12.57 -6.06 -11.47
C VAL A 92 -13.41 -5.22 -10.53
N TYR A 93 -12.76 -4.27 -9.86
CA TYR A 93 -13.43 -3.23 -9.09
C TYR A 93 -13.74 -2.03 -10.00
N ILE A 94 -15.02 -1.66 -10.09
CA ILE A 94 -15.48 -0.47 -10.81
C ILE A 94 -15.80 0.61 -9.77
N PRO A 95 -15.06 1.74 -9.74
CA PRO A 95 -15.32 2.81 -8.79
C PRO A 95 -16.65 3.52 -9.09
N PRO A 96 -17.27 4.18 -8.09
CA PRO A 96 -18.49 4.94 -8.32
C PRO A 96 -18.22 6.15 -9.22
N VAL A 97 -19.26 6.62 -9.91
CA VAL A 97 -19.22 7.86 -10.69
C VAL A 97 -18.88 9.05 -9.79
N ASN A 98 -17.93 9.87 -10.22
CA ASN A 98 -17.41 11.04 -9.48
C ASN A 98 -17.93 12.39 -10.02
N LEU A 99 -18.86 12.38 -10.98
CA LEU A 99 -19.45 13.60 -11.57
C LEU A 99 -20.33 14.37 -10.59
N ASP A 100 -21.05 13.67 -9.71
CA ASP A 100 -21.84 14.26 -8.64
C ASP A 100 -21.05 14.14 -7.32
N PRO A 101 -20.43 15.22 -6.82
CA PRO A 101 -19.65 15.20 -5.59
C PRO A 101 -20.50 14.89 -4.34
N SER A 102 -21.81 15.14 -4.39
CA SER A 102 -22.71 14.84 -3.27
C SER A 102 -22.91 13.34 -3.15
N GLY A 103 -22.64 12.78 -1.97
CA GLY A 103 -22.89 11.37 -1.69
C GLY A 103 -21.93 10.36 -2.36
N ILE A 104 -20.84 10.80 -3.01
CA ILE A 104 -19.80 9.88 -3.52
C ILE A 104 -19.32 8.94 -2.42
N ILE A 105 -19.05 9.47 -1.22
CA ILE A 105 -18.54 8.70 -0.10
C ILE A 105 -19.49 7.57 0.30
N ARG A 106 -20.81 7.82 0.33
CA ARG A 106 -21.81 6.77 0.65
C ARG A 106 -21.86 5.69 -0.44
N ARG A 107 -21.80 6.09 -1.71
CA ARG A 107 -21.75 5.13 -2.84
C ARG A 107 -20.47 4.30 -2.80
N LEU A 108 -19.34 4.95 -2.51
CA LEU A 108 -18.04 4.32 -2.38
C LEU A 108 -18.05 3.28 -1.26
N GLU A 109 -18.52 3.66 -0.07
CA GLU A 109 -18.69 2.77 1.08
C GLU A 109 -19.54 1.54 0.74
N HIS A 110 -20.70 1.76 0.12
CA HIS A 110 -21.58 0.67 -0.29
C HIS A 110 -20.87 -0.32 -1.23
N LEU A 111 -20.16 0.18 -2.24
CA LEU A 111 -19.43 -0.68 -3.19
C LEU A 111 -18.27 -1.45 -2.53
N ILE A 112 -17.57 -0.84 -1.57
CA ILE A 112 -16.52 -1.51 -0.80
C ILE A 112 -17.13 -2.64 0.05
N ASN A 113 -18.22 -2.37 0.75
CA ASN A 113 -18.89 -3.36 1.60
C ASN A 113 -19.44 -4.54 0.77
N VAL A 114 -20.04 -4.26 -0.39
CA VAL A 114 -20.52 -5.31 -1.31
C VAL A 114 -19.36 -6.16 -1.84
N ARG A 115 -18.22 -5.53 -2.17
CA ARG A 115 -17.02 -6.27 -2.61
C ARG A 115 -16.49 -7.17 -1.50
N ASP A 116 -16.28 -6.64 -0.29
CA ASP A 116 -15.78 -7.39 0.85
C ASP A 116 -16.69 -8.59 1.18
N PHE A 117 -18.01 -8.34 1.27
CA PHE A 117 -19.01 -9.38 1.48
C PHE A 117 -18.93 -10.47 0.41
N LYS A 118 -18.88 -10.10 -0.87
CA LYS A 118 -18.79 -11.07 -1.97
C LYS A 118 -17.54 -11.94 -1.88
N PHE A 119 -16.39 -11.37 -1.55
CA PHE A 119 -15.14 -12.13 -1.42
C PHE A 119 -15.22 -13.11 -0.24
N LYS A 120 -15.69 -12.66 0.92
CA LYS A 120 -15.88 -13.52 2.10
C LYS A 120 -16.87 -14.65 1.82
N GLU A 121 -17.97 -14.39 1.13
CA GLU A 121 -18.95 -15.41 0.75
C GLU A 121 -18.38 -16.45 -0.23
N GLU A 122 -17.57 -16.02 -1.21
CA GLU A 122 -16.88 -16.95 -2.12
C GLU A 122 -15.90 -17.85 -1.38
N VAL A 123 -15.21 -17.33 -0.35
CA VAL A 123 -14.35 -18.12 0.53
C VAL A 123 -15.17 -19.11 1.37
N LYS A 124 -16.27 -18.68 2.00
CA LYS A 124 -17.18 -19.56 2.75
C LYS A 124 -17.77 -20.67 1.90
N MET A 125 -18.12 -20.39 0.65
CA MET A 125 -18.60 -21.42 -0.28
C MET A 125 -17.53 -22.48 -0.58
N MET A 126 -16.25 -22.11 -0.60
CA MET A 126 -15.14 -23.07 -0.77
C MET A 126 -14.82 -23.83 0.51
N ILE A 127 -15.01 -23.20 1.67
CA ILE A 127 -14.64 -23.73 2.99
C ILE A 127 -15.72 -23.38 4.03
N PRO A 128 -16.84 -24.12 4.07
CA PRO A 128 -17.97 -23.79 4.94
C PRO A 128 -17.67 -23.90 6.45
N ASP A 129 -16.72 -24.75 6.82
CA ASP A 129 -16.33 -25.02 8.21
C ASP A 129 -15.27 -24.04 8.77
N ALA A 130 -14.81 -23.08 7.97
CA ALA A 130 -13.75 -22.15 8.39
C ALA A 130 -14.25 -21.15 9.43
N ASP A 131 -13.41 -20.85 10.42
CA ASP A 131 -13.69 -19.75 11.36
C ASP A 131 -13.52 -18.37 10.67
N ASP A 132 -14.04 -17.32 11.31
CA ASP A 132 -13.97 -15.96 10.76
C ASP A 132 -12.54 -15.48 10.50
N ALA A 133 -11.58 -15.89 11.33
CA ALA A 133 -10.18 -15.50 11.15
C ALA A 133 -9.56 -16.18 9.93
N GLN A 134 -9.87 -17.45 9.70
CA GLN A 134 -9.49 -18.21 8.50
C GLN A 134 -10.13 -17.61 7.25
N ILE A 135 -11.42 -17.28 7.29
CA ILE A 135 -12.13 -16.63 6.18
C ILE A 135 -11.45 -15.30 5.81
N ASN A 136 -11.16 -14.47 6.81
CA ASN A 136 -10.49 -13.18 6.62
C ASN A 136 -9.07 -13.35 6.04
N ASN A 137 -8.28 -14.28 6.58
CA ASN A 137 -6.93 -14.55 6.09
C ASN A 137 -6.92 -15.05 4.64
N LEU A 138 -7.84 -15.96 4.29
CA LEU A 138 -7.97 -16.47 2.93
C LEU A 138 -8.50 -15.41 1.97
N THR A 139 -9.40 -14.55 2.42
CA THR A 139 -9.87 -13.39 1.66
C THR A 139 -8.70 -12.48 1.29
N ASN A 140 -7.91 -12.04 2.26
CA ASN A 140 -6.73 -11.20 2.01
C ASN A 140 -5.68 -11.90 1.12
N MET A 141 -5.53 -13.23 1.25
CA MET A 141 -4.67 -14.01 0.36
C MET A 141 -5.15 -13.97 -1.09
N ILE A 142 -6.46 -14.12 -1.33
CA ILE A 142 -7.04 -14.01 -2.68
C ILE A 142 -6.83 -12.59 -3.20
N GLU A 143 -7.05 -11.55 -2.39
CA GLU A 143 -6.82 -10.16 -2.80
C GLU A 143 -5.36 -9.89 -3.21
N ALA A 144 -4.39 -10.40 -2.44
CA ALA A 144 -2.98 -10.31 -2.79
C ALA A 144 -2.66 -11.07 -4.10
N ALA A 145 -3.26 -12.24 -4.32
CA ALA A 145 -3.10 -12.99 -5.57
C ALA A 145 -3.73 -12.26 -6.77
N THR A 146 -4.89 -11.61 -6.57
CA THR A 146 -5.55 -10.76 -7.57
C THR A 146 -4.68 -9.55 -7.91
N ALA A 147 -4.04 -8.91 -6.92
CA ALA A 147 -3.10 -7.81 -7.15
C ALA A 147 -1.90 -8.27 -8.02
N LEU A 148 -1.29 -9.42 -7.71
CA LEU A 148 -0.22 -10.00 -8.55
C LEU A 148 -0.68 -10.28 -9.99
N ASN A 149 -1.91 -10.78 -10.16
CA ASN A 149 -2.49 -11.02 -11.47
C ASN A 149 -2.67 -9.72 -12.26
N GLN A 150 -3.23 -8.70 -11.61
CA GLN A 150 -3.50 -7.40 -12.22
C GLN A 150 -2.20 -6.68 -12.60
N ILE A 151 -1.19 -6.66 -11.71
CA ILE A 151 0.12 -6.06 -12.00
C ILE A 151 0.75 -6.72 -13.23
N TYR A 152 0.79 -8.05 -13.29
CA TYR A 152 1.34 -8.77 -14.44
C TYR A 152 0.61 -8.43 -15.75
N LYS A 153 -0.73 -8.42 -15.73
CA LYS A 153 -1.54 -8.11 -16.92
C LYS A 153 -1.32 -6.68 -17.40
N THR A 154 -1.28 -5.71 -16.49
CA THR A 154 -1.03 -4.29 -16.81
C THR A 154 0.35 -4.09 -17.42
N VAL A 155 1.41 -4.62 -16.80
CA VAL A 155 2.78 -4.52 -17.34
C VAL A 155 2.90 -5.22 -18.69
N ARG A 156 2.30 -6.40 -18.83
CA ARG A 156 2.28 -7.13 -20.11
C ARG A 156 1.59 -6.34 -21.20
N HIS A 157 0.47 -5.69 -20.89
CA HIS A 157 -0.29 -4.88 -21.84
C HIS A 157 0.57 -3.75 -22.41
N TYR A 158 1.19 -2.94 -21.54
CA TYR A 158 2.06 -1.84 -21.97
C TYR A 158 3.33 -2.32 -22.69
N PHE A 159 3.91 -3.45 -22.26
CA PHE A 159 5.04 -4.07 -22.97
C PHE A 159 4.66 -4.45 -24.40
N LEU A 160 3.50 -5.10 -24.60
CA LEU A 160 3.03 -5.50 -25.94
C LEU A 160 2.70 -4.29 -26.81
N ILE A 161 2.08 -3.25 -26.25
CA ILE A 161 1.85 -1.98 -26.98
C ILE A 161 3.18 -1.36 -27.40
N GLY A 162 4.14 -1.24 -26.48
CA GLY A 162 5.47 -0.67 -26.76
C GLY A 162 6.19 -1.46 -27.86
N LYS A 163 6.15 -2.80 -27.78
CA LYS A 163 6.74 -3.69 -28.79
C LYS A 163 6.05 -3.56 -30.16
N LYS A 164 4.71 -3.51 -30.21
CA LYS A 164 3.94 -3.42 -31.47
C LYS A 164 4.11 -2.07 -32.16
N THR A 165 4.10 -0.99 -31.39
CA THR A 165 4.20 0.38 -31.92
C THR A 165 5.65 0.83 -32.12
N SER A 166 6.63 0.09 -31.59
CA SER A 166 8.03 0.53 -31.47
C SER A 166 8.15 1.92 -30.81
N SER A 167 7.20 2.28 -29.94
CA SER A 167 7.17 3.58 -29.27
C SER A 167 8.22 3.63 -28.18
N PHE A 168 9.30 4.39 -28.43
CA PHE A 168 10.38 4.62 -27.48
C PHE A 168 9.86 5.13 -26.12
N TYR A 169 8.92 6.08 -26.12
CA TYR A 169 8.41 6.69 -24.89
C TYR A 169 7.59 5.73 -24.03
N ILE A 170 6.83 4.81 -24.63
CA ILE A 170 6.09 3.79 -23.87
C ILE A 170 7.07 2.83 -23.20
N ILE A 171 8.09 2.42 -23.95
CA ILE A 171 9.12 1.49 -23.47
C ILE A 171 9.95 2.15 -22.36
N LEU A 172 10.30 3.44 -22.52
CA LEU A 172 11.03 4.22 -21.51
C LEU A 172 10.27 4.36 -20.21
N GLN A 173 9.00 4.79 -20.26
CA GLN A 173 8.16 4.90 -19.07
C GLN A 173 8.05 3.57 -18.34
N LEU A 174 7.84 2.47 -19.09
CA LEU A 174 7.76 1.14 -18.50
C LEU A 174 9.08 0.73 -17.83
N GLN A 175 10.22 0.94 -18.49
CA GLN A 175 11.54 0.64 -17.92
C GLN A 175 11.81 1.42 -16.63
N MET A 176 11.43 2.70 -16.59
CA MET A 176 11.66 3.58 -15.44
C MET A 176 10.83 3.18 -14.21
N ILE A 177 9.57 2.76 -14.38
CA ILE A 177 8.68 2.40 -13.27
C ILE A 177 8.84 0.94 -12.81
N LEU A 178 9.41 0.06 -13.66
CA LEU A 178 9.56 -1.36 -13.37
C LEU A 178 10.23 -1.70 -12.03
N PRO A 179 11.27 -0.98 -11.56
CA PRO A 179 11.87 -1.25 -10.25
C PRO A 179 10.86 -1.12 -9.09
N GLN A 180 10.02 -0.09 -9.11
CA GLN A 180 8.99 0.14 -8.11
C GLN A 180 7.91 -0.96 -8.19
N ILE A 181 7.44 -1.28 -9.39
CA ILE A 181 6.49 -2.38 -9.61
C ILE A 181 7.06 -3.71 -9.08
N MET A 182 8.34 -3.98 -9.33
CA MET A 182 8.99 -5.21 -8.87
C MET A 182 9.08 -5.27 -7.33
N MET A 183 9.31 -4.13 -6.68
CA MET A 183 9.31 -4.04 -5.21
C MET A 183 7.93 -4.35 -4.65
N GLU A 184 6.89 -3.70 -5.17
CA GLU A 184 5.49 -3.91 -4.78
C GLU A 184 5.04 -5.36 -5.03
N THR A 185 5.37 -5.92 -6.20
CA THR A 185 5.03 -7.32 -6.53
C THR A 185 5.70 -8.31 -5.56
N LYS A 186 6.96 -8.06 -5.17
CA LYS A 186 7.64 -8.89 -4.17
C LYS A 186 6.97 -8.77 -2.80
N ALA A 187 6.47 -7.59 -2.44
CA ALA A 187 5.72 -7.37 -1.20
C ALA A 187 4.45 -8.22 -1.18
N TYR A 188 3.62 -8.14 -2.23
CA TYR A 188 2.43 -9.00 -2.37
C TYR A 188 2.76 -10.50 -2.38
N ALA A 189 3.86 -10.90 -3.02
CA ALA A 189 4.28 -12.30 -2.99
C ALA A 189 4.66 -12.78 -1.58
N ARG A 190 5.25 -11.92 -0.74
CA ARG A 190 5.50 -12.21 0.68
C ARG A 190 4.21 -12.17 1.51
N ALA A 191 3.31 -11.24 1.20
CA ALA A 191 2.00 -11.12 1.85
C ALA A 191 1.22 -12.44 1.81
N LEU A 192 1.25 -13.15 0.68
CA LEU A 192 0.62 -14.47 0.55
C LEU A 192 1.09 -15.48 1.60
N VAL A 193 2.38 -15.46 1.93
CA VAL A 193 2.96 -16.34 2.96
C VAL A 193 2.53 -15.89 4.35
N ALA A 194 2.48 -14.57 4.60
CA ALA A 194 1.99 -14.03 5.85
C ALA A 194 0.51 -14.37 6.08
N PHE A 195 -0.35 -14.17 5.08
CA PHE A 195 -1.77 -14.54 5.11
C PHE A 195 -1.99 -16.04 5.31
N LYS A 196 -1.17 -16.87 4.67
CA LYS A 196 -1.24 -18.33 4.85
C LYS A 196 -0.93 -18.75 6.29
N ASN A 197 0.05 -18.10 6.91
CA ASN A 197 0.56 -18.47 8.22
C ASN A 197 -0.07 -17.66 9.37
N GLY A 198 -0.99 -16.72 9.10
CA GLY A 198 -1.56 -15.84 10.12
C GLY A 198 -0.54 -14.91 10.78
N GLN A 199 0.52 -14.51 10.06
CA GLN A 199 1.59 -13.69 10.62
C GLN A 199 1.25 -12.19 10.57
N PRO A 200 1.60 -11.40 11.61
CA PRO A 200 1.48 -9.95 11.58
C PRO A 200 2.23 -9.33 10.40
N ILE A 201 1.60 -8.34 9.76
CA ILE A 201 2.18 -7.54 8.67
C ILE A 201 2.47 -6.11 9.15
N GLY A 202 3.26 -5.33 8.39
CA GLY A 202 3.60 -3.94 8.74
C GLY A 202 2.38 -3.09 9.11
N ASP A 203 1.36 -3.12 8.25
CA ASP A 203 0.07 -2.42 8.45
C ASP A 203 -0.61 -2.76 9.80
N GLY A 204 -0.24 -3.87 10.45
CA GLY A 204 -0.73 -4.23 11.78
C GLY A 204 -0.12 -3.46 12.94
N ILE A 205 0.81 -2.52 12.73
CA ILE A 205 1.47 -1.79 13.84
C ILE A 205 0.50 -0.95 14.68
N GLY A 206 -0.47 -0.27 14.05
CA GLY A 206 -1.53 0.46 14.75
C GLY A 206 -2.36 -0.45 15.66
N PRO A 207 -2.96 -1.54 15.13
CA PRO A 207 -3.66 -2.53 15.94
C PRO A 207 -2.81 -3.17 17.03
N LEU A 208 -1.51 -3.40 16.79
CA LEU A 208 -0.59 -3.96 17.79
C LEU A 208 -0.41 -3.02 18.98
N ILE A 209 -0.26 -1.71 18.73
CA ILE A 209 -0.16 -0.70 19.79
C ILE A 209 -1.48 -0.64 20.56
N ALA A 210 -2.62 -0.60 19.87
CA ALA A 210 -3.94 -0.60 20.50
C ALA A 210 -4.18 -1.86 21.35
N ALA A 211 -3.86 -3.05 20.83
CA ALA A 211 -3.95 -4.32 21.56
C ALA A 211 -3.12 -4.30 22.85
N ARG A 212 -1.90 -3.73 22.79
CA ARG A 212 -1.04 -3.59 23.98
C ARG A 212 -1.62 -2.65 25.03
N LEU A 213 -2.31 -1.59 24.61
CA LEU A 213 -2.98 -0.64 25.50
C LEU A 213 -4.24 -1.21 26.15
N MET A 214 -5.03 -2.01 25.42
CA MET A 214 -6.28 -2.60 25.91
C MET A 214 -6.12 -3.93 26.66
N ARG A 215 -4.89 -4.42 26.82
CA ARG A 215 -4.61 -5.71 27.47
C ARG A 215 -5.21 -5.77 28.87
N GLY A 216 -6.11 -6.74 29.08
CA GLY A 216 -6.77 -6.98 30.37
C GLY A 216 -7.98 -6.08 30.64
N SER A 217 -8.40 -5.26 29.68
CA SER A 217 -9.68 -4.53 29.74
C SER A 217 -10.84 -5.38 29.21
N GLU A 218 -12.05 -5.09 29.66
CA GLU A 218 -13.26 -5.66 29.06
C GLU A 218 -13.49 -5.05 27.68
N LEU A 219 -13.76 -5.92 26.70
CA LEU A 219 -13.89 -5.55 25.31
C LEU A 219 -15.32 -5.78 24.84
N TYR A 220 -15.84 -4.85 24.04
CA TYR A 220 -17.11 -5.02 23.33
C TYR A 220 -16.97 -4.57 21.88
N GLU A 221 -17.90 -5.02 21.04
CA GLU A 221 -17.95 -4.66 19.62
C GLU A 221 -18.84 -3.43 19.46
N ILE A 222 -18.30 -2.34 18.92
CA ILE A 222 -19.00 -1.05 18.77
C ILE A 222 -19.48 -0.82 17.34
N ALA A 223 -18.77 -1.38 16.35
CA ALA A 223 -19.14 -1.37 14.95
C ALA A 223 -18.68 -2.67 14.33
N ASP A 224 -19.19 -2.99 13.13
CA ASP A 224 -18.83 -4.20 12.40
C ASP A 224 -17.30 -4.42 12.41
N ASP A 225 -16.89 -5.57 12.93
CA ASP A 225 -15.49 -5.99 12.98
C ASP A 225 -14.56 -5.00 13.72
N THR A 226 -15.09 -4.22 14.67
CA THR A 226 -14.33 -3.21 15.43
C THR A 226 -14.60 -3.33 16.93
N VAL A 227 -13.53 -3.60 17.68
CA VAL A 227 -13.59 -3.78 19.14
C VAL A 227 -13.05 -2.56 19.87
N ILE A 228 -13.61 -2.31 21.04
CA ILE A 228 -13.24 -1.21 21.92
C ILE A 228 -13.03 -1.71 23.34
N GLY A 229 -11.99 -1.19 24.00
CA GLY A 229 -11.68 -1.44 25.41
C GLY A 229 -11.62 -0.12 26.18
N ARG A 230 -12.17 -0.13 27.39
CA ARG A 230 -12.10 1.02 28.31
C ARG A 230 -10.92 0.84 29.25
N VAL A 231 -9.94 1.74 29.17
CA VAL A 231 -8.67 1.64 29.89
C VAL A 231 -8.46 2.88 30.77
N PRO A 232 -8.20 2.73 32.08
CA PRO A 232 -7.75 3.86 32.90
C PRO A 232 -6.31 4.24 32.50
N MET A 233 -6.08 5.51 32.19
CA MET A 233 -4.76 5.99 31.76
C MET A 233 -4.45 7.33 32.44
N GLU A 234 -3.53 7.32 33.40
CA GLU A 234 -3.03 8.53 34.09
C GLU A 234 -4.16 9.45 34.59
N GLY A 235 -5.15 8.90 35.30
CA GLY A 235 -6.30 9.67 35.82
C GLY A 235 -7.36 10.06 34.77
N ARG A 236 -7.26 9.53 33.55
CA ARG A 236 -8.22 9.71 32.43
C ARG A 236 -8.84 8.38 32.03
N VAL A 237 -9.91 8.44 31.24
CA VAL A 237 -10.52 7.26 30.62
C VAL A 237 -10.14 7.22 29.14
N ALA A 238 -9.37 6.21 28.74
CA ALA A 238 -9.03 5.97 27.34
C ALA A 238 -9.96 4.91 26.74
N TYR A 239 -10.65 5.30 25.67
CA TYR A 239 -11.40 4.40 24.81
C TYR A 239 -10.48 3.94 23.68
N VAL A 240 -9.90 2.75 23.83
CA VAL A 240 -8.94 2.20 22.88
C VAL A 240 -9.67 1.29 21.90
N LEU A 241 -9.55 1.53 20.60
CA LEU A 241 -10.21 0.74 19.57
C LEU A 241 -9.23 0.19 18.53
N LYS A 242 -9.59 -0.96 17.95
CA LYS A 242 -8.92 -1.56 16.78
C LYS A 242 -9.90 -2.48 16.05
N ALA A 243 -9.54 -2.93 14.85
CA ALA A 243 -10.29 -3.99 14.18
C ALA A 243 -10.24 -5.32 14.97
N LYS A 244 -11.21 -6.20 14.73
CA LYS A 244 -11.32 -7.51 15.37
C LYS A 244 -10.31 -8.49 14.79
N GLY A 245 -9.48 -9.07 15.66
CA GLY A 245 -8.43 -10.03 15.28
C GLY A 245 -8.62 -11.41 15.93
N PRO A 246 -7.74 -12.38 15.63
CA PRO A 246 -6.46 -12.26 14.91
C PRO A 246 -6.53 -12.50 13.39
N GLY A 247 -7.74 -12.58 12.81
CA GLY A 247 -7.91 -12.62 11.36
C GLY A 247 -7.51 -11.31 10.69
N GLY A 248 -7.11 -11.38 9.42
CA GLY A 248 -6.74 -10.20 8.66
C GLY A 248 -7.94 -9.30 8.36
N ASN A 249 -8.12 -8.25 9.15
CA ASN A 249 -9.27 -7.37 9.08
C ASN A 249 -8.85 -5.91 9.32
N VAL A 250 -9.57 -4.97 8.71
CA VAL A 250 -9.38 -3.53 8.89
C VAL A 250 -10.55 -2.85 9.61
N GLY A 251 -11.66 -3.59 9.83
CA GLY A 251 -12.83 -3.10 10.57
C GLY A 251 -13.51 -1.88 9.93
N LYS A 252 -14.27 -1.15 10.75
CA LYS A 252 -14.96 0.10 10.43
C LYS A 252 -14.60 1.18 11.46
N PRO A 253 -13.33 1.59 11.55
CA PRO A 253 -12.87 2.51 12.59
C PRO A 253 -13.57 3.88 12.53
N GLY A 254 -13.92 4.38 11.34
CA GLY A 254 -14.62 5.66 11.22
C GLY A 254 -16.05 5.58 11.75
N GLU A 255 -16.71 4.43 11.57
CA GLU A 255 -18.04 4.18 12.13
C GLU A 255 -17.99 4.03 13.65
N ALA A 256 -17.00 3.27 14.17
CA ALA A 256 -16.78 3.11 15.60
C ALA A 256 -16.54 4.45 16.31
N ILE A 257 -15.68 5.30 15.76
CA ILE A 257 -15.42 6.64 16.31
C ILE A 257 -16.68 7.50 16.26
N ARG A 258 -17.43 7.47 15.15
CA ARG A 258 -18.68 8.22 15.01
C ARG A 258 -19.70 7.83 16.07
N GLN A 259 -19.95 6.53 16.25
CA GLN A 259 -20.89 6.03 17.25
C GLN A 259 -20.45 6.40 18.67
N LEU A 260 -19.17 6.22 19.01
CA LEU A 260 -18.66 6.57 20.33
C LEU A 260 -18.80 8.07 20.65
N LEU A 261 -18.53 8.94 19.67
CA LEU A 261 -18.67 10.38 19.86
C LEU A 261 -20.13 10.81 20.02
N GLU A 262 -21.05 10.16 19.32
CA GLU A 262 -22.48 10.38 19.46
C GLU A 262 -23.02 9.87 20.80
N GLU A 263 -22.61 8.67 21.24
CA GLU A 263 -22.97 8.10 22.55
C GLU A 263 -22.47 8.95 23.73
N LYS A 264 -21.33 9.61 23.56
CA LYS A 264 -20.72 10.48 24.57
C LYS A 264 -21.14 11.94 24.41
N GLU A 265 -22.03 12.27 23.49
CA GLU A 265 -22.47 13.65 23.21
C GLU A 265 -21.30 14.64 23.01
N GLY A 266 -20.16 14.14 22.52
CA GLY A 266 -18.94 14.94 22.37
C GLY A 266 -18.11 15.16 23.64
N GLU A 267 -18.37 14.47 24.75
CA GLU A 267 -17.55 14.48 25.99
C GLU A 267 -16.18 13.79 25.82
N ILE A 268 -15.59 13.86 24.63
CA ILE A 268 -14.26 13.38 24.31
C ILE A 268 -13.36 14.59 24.09
N SER A 269 -12.31 14.70 24.91
CA SER A 269 -11.36 15.81 24.88
C SER A 269 -10.41 15.76 23.69
N ARG A 270 -10.10 14.55 23.18
CA ARG A 270 -9.13 14.33 22.10
C ARG A 270 -9.27 12.95 21.46
N ILE A 271 -8.91 12.86 20.18
CA ILE A 271 -8.73 11.60 19.45
C ILE A 271 -7.27 11.48 19.01
N ILE A 272 -6.66 10.34 19.30
CA ILE A 272 -5.31 9.97 18.86
C ILE A 272 -5.44 8.77 17.92
N ILE A 273 -5.01 8.94 16.68
CA ILE A 273 -5.11 7.92 15.64
C ILE A 273 -3.71 7.41 15.32
N ILE A 274 -3.54 6.10 15.32
CA ILE A 274 -2.26 5.42 15.16
C ILE A 274 -2.33 4.59 13.89
N ASP A 275 -1.47 4.88 12.92
CA ASP A 275 -1.47 4.21 11.61
C ASP A 275 -0.04 3.99 11.12
N ALA A 276 0.13 3.07 10.17
CA ALA A 276 1.35 2.97 9.38
C ALA A 276 1.40 4.11 8.36
N ALA A 277 2.58 4.65 8.10
CA ALA A 277 2.78 5.66 7.06
C ALA A 277 3.97 5.33 6.16
N GLN A 278 3.83 5.64 4.88
CA GLN A 278 4.90 5.48 3.92
C GLN A 278 6.11 6.31 4.32
N LYS A 279 7.25 5.64 4.51
CA LYS A 279 8.55 6.28 4.68
C LYS A 279 9.05 6.84 3.36
N PHE A 280 9.77 7.94 3.43
CA PHE A 280 10.58 8.45 2.34
C PHE A 280 11.95 7.76 2.30
N GLU A 281 12.62 7.88 1.16
CA GLU A 281 13.98 7.38 1.04
C GLU A 281 14.92 8.25 1.88
N GLY A 282 15.66 7.60 2.79
CA GLY A 282 16.45 8.25 3.84
C GLY A 282 15.85 8.15 5.24
N GLU A 283 14.54 7.94 5.37
CA GLU A 283 13.89 7.71 6.67
C GLU A 283 14.05 6.27 7.15
N LYS A 284 14.06 6.07 8.47
CA LYS A 284 14.24 4.75 9.09
C LYS A 284 12.89 4.05 9.23
N PRO A 285 12.80 2.73 8.90
CA PRO A 285 11.64 1.93 9.27
C PRO A 285 11.44 1.94 10.79
N GLY A 286 10.19 2.00 11.24
CA GLY A 286 9.84 2.07 12.66
C GLY A 286 10.02 3.45 13.30
N GLU A 287 10.45 4.46 12.54
CA GLU A 287 10.49 5.83 13.04
C GLU A 287 9.06 6.31 13.33
N VAL A 288 8.83 6.73 14.58
CA VAL A 288 7.53 7.28 14.97
C VAL A 288 7.53 8.78 14.69
N ILE A 289 6.46 9.30 14.11
CA ILE A 289 6.24 10.74 13.91
C ILE A 289 4.84 11.14 14.40
N GLU A 290 4.68 12.42 14.68
CA GLU A 290 3.42 13.00 15.15
C GLU A 290 2.85 13.96 14.11
N GLY A 291 1.53 14.00 14.01
CA GLY A 291 0.81 14.84 13.06
C GLY A 291 -0.54 15.30 13.60
N THR A 292 -1.25 16.07 12.78
CA THR A 292 -2.61 16.56 13.07
C THR A 292 -3.54 16.10 11.95
N GLY A 293 -4.74 15.63 12.33
CA GLY A 293 -5.75 15.14 11.41
C GLY A 293 -5.94 13.62 11.46
N VAL A 294 -6.65 13.08 10.46
CA VAL A 294 -7.04 11.67 10.41
C VAL A 294 -6.08 10.85 9.55
N ALA A 295 -5.32 10.00 10.23
CA ALA A 295 -4.45 9.00 9.63
C ALA A 295 -5.19 7.67 9.52
N ILE A 296 -5.99 7.52 8.47
CA ILE A 296 -6.64 6.25 8.13
C ILE A 296 -6.37 5.98 6.66
N GLY A 297 -5.67 4.87 6.38
CA GLY A 297 -5.46 4.37 5.03
C GLY A 297 -6.74 4.01 4.28
N GLY A 298 -6.59 3.64 3.00
CA GLY A 298 -7.69 3.16 2.16
C GLY A 298 -8.44 4.25 1.38
N PRO A 299 -9.70 3.99 0.99
CA PRO A 299 -10.43 4.77 -0.02
C PRO A 299 -11.00 6.12 0.49
N GLY A 300 -10.76 6.47 1.76
CA GLY A 300 -11.13 7.76 2.33
C GLY A 300 -12.52 7.84 2.99
N VAL A 301 -13.28 6.74 3.02
CA VAL A 301 -14.61 6.67 3.65
C VAL A 301 -14.52 6.90 5.17
N ASP A 302 -13.72 6.09 5.86
CA ASP A 302 -13.54 6.22 7.31
C ASP A 302 -12.92 7.56 7.69
N LYS A 303 -11.95 8.04 6.89
CA LYS A 303 -11.35 9.36 7.04
C LYS A 303 -12.40 10.47 7.04
N TYR A 304 -13.28 10.47 6.03
CA TYR A 304 -14.37 11.44 5.92
C TYR A 304 -15.29 11.40 7.14
N LYS A 305 -15.72 10.21 7.57
CA LYS A 305 -16.62 10.06 8.72
C LYS A 305 -16.04 10.66 9.99
N VAL A 306 -14.76 10.39 10.28
CA VAL A 306 -14.07 10.92 11.46
C VAL A 306 -13.91 12.43 11.37
N GLU A 307 -13.50 12.97 10.22
CA GLU A 307 -13.33 14.42 10.03
C GLU A 307 -14.67 15.17 10.20
N GLU A 308 -15.76 14.64 9.64
CA GLU A 308 -17.10 15.22 9.74
C GLU A 308 -17.58 15.27 11.20
N VAL A 309 -17.52 14.15 11.92
CA VAL A 309 -17.99 14.08 13.31
C VAL A 309 -17.09 14.85 14.28
N ALA A 310 -15.77 14.78 14.12
CA ALA A 310 -14.84 15.51 14.98
C ALA A 310 -14.96 17.02 14.78
N THR A 311 -15.22 17.49 13.55
CA THR A 311 -15.49 18.90 13.26
C THR A 311 -16.80 19.36 13.91
N LYS A 312 -17.85 18.54 13.83
CA LYS A 312 -19.16 18.83 14.46
C LYS A 312 -19.02 19.09 15.96
N TYR A 313 -18.24 18.27 16.67
CA TYR A 313 -18.01 18.39 18.12
C TYR A 313 -16.77 19.21 18.50
N LYS A 314 -16.04 19.75 17.51
CA LYS A 314 -14.80 20.55 17.69
C LYS A 314 -13.70 19.82 18.47
N ILE A 315 -13.54 18.52 18.21
CA ILE A 315 -12.58 17.67 18.93
C ILE A 315 -11.23 17.68 18.20
N PRO A 316 -10.11 17.95 18.90
CA PRO A 316 -8.77 17.88 18.34
C PRO A 316 -8.39 16.47 17.88
N LEU A 317 -7.79 16.39 16.68
CA LEU A 317 -7.32 15.15 16.06
C LEU A 317 -5.79 15.11 16.02
N SER A 318 -5.20 14.13 16.68
CA SER A 318 -3.76 13.85 16.66
C SER A 318 -3.49 12.56 15.91
N ALA A 319 -2.41 12.52 15.15
CA ALA A 319 -1.94 11.32 14.46
C ALA A 319 -0.57 10.90 15.00
N ILE A 320 -0.38 9.60 15.18
CA ILE A 320 0.92 8.97 15.43
C ILE A 320 1.16 8.02 14.29
N LEU A 321 2.21 8.28 13.51
CA LEU A 321 2.49 7.51 12.32
C LEU A 321 3.80 6.74 12.51
N ILE A 322 3.77 5.46 12.17
CA ILE A 322 4.97 4.62 12.17
C ILE A 322 5.46 4.46 10.74
N LYS A 323 6.71 4.82 10.48
CA LYS A 323 7.29 4.85 9.13
C LYS A 323 7.60 3.45 8.60
N GLU A 324 7.08 3.13 7.42
CA GLU A 324 7.22 1.83 6.78
C GLU A 324 7.63 1.94 5.30
N GLY A 325 8.43 1.00 4.81
CA GLY A 325 8.69 0.89 3.37
C GLY A 325 7.47 0.35 2.61
N ILE A 326 7.34 0.67 1.31
CA ILE A 326 6.30 0.10 0.43
C ILE A 326 6.24 -1.43 0.53
N GLY A 327 7.41 -2.07 0.70
CA GLY A 327 7.50 -3.52 0.84
C GLY A 327 7.05 -4.07 2.19
N ASP A 328 7.06 -3.25 3.24
CA ASP A 328 6.85 -3.66 4.62
C ASP A 328 5.36 -3.66 5.00
N VAL A 329 4.57 -2.72 4.44
CA VAL A 329 3.13 -2.55 4.74
C VAL A 329 2.35 -3.87 4.62
N VAL A 330 2.54 -4.60 3.51
CA VAL A 330 1.79 -5.82 3.22
C VAL A 330 2.55 -7.11 3.54
N SER A 331 3.83 -7.03 3.92
CA SER A 331 4.64 -8.22 4.23
C SER A 331 4.83 -8.39 5.73
N THR A 332 5.39 -9.53 6.16
CA THR A 332 5.61 -9.84 7.57
C THR A 332 6.29 -8.69 8.31
N MET A 333 5.73 -8.29 9.44
CA MET A 333 6.18 -7.15 10.23
C MET A 333 7.66 -7.29 10.58
N ARG A 334 8.43 -6.26 10.23
CA ARG A 334 9.85 -6.19 10.56
C ARG A 334 10.07 -5.93 12.03
N LYS A 335 11.20 -6.41 12.55
CA LYS A 335 11.59 -6.18 13.95
C LYS A 335 11.66 -4.68 14.27
N GLU A 336 12.21 -3.88 13.37
CA GLU A 336 12.36 -2.43 13.58
C GLU A 336 11.00 -1.72 13.76
N ILE A 337 9.96 -2.21 13.06
CA ILE A 337 8.58 -1.71 13.19
C ILE A 337 7.97 -2.22 14.51
N ALA A 338 8.15 -3.50 14.84
CA ALA A 338 7.63 -4.05 16.10
C ALA A 338 8.27 -3.41 17.35
N ASP A 339 9.56 -3.07 17.29
CA ASP A 339 10.30 -2.44 18.38
C ASP A 339 9.85 -0.98 18.63
N SER A 340 9.17 -0.33 17.66
CA SER A 340 8.69 1.04 17.80
C SER A 340 7.44 1.19 18.68
N VAL A 341 6.81 0.08 19.07
CA VAL A 341 5.58 0.07 19.89
C VAL A 341 5.77 0.86 21.20
N ASN A 342 6.90 0.71 21.88
CA ASN A 342 7.14 1.41 23.14
C ASN A 342 7.32 2.92 22.91
N ASP A 343 8.06 3.34 21.89
CA ASP A 343 8.21 4.76 21.53
C ASP A 343 6.85 5.39 21.19
N ALA A 344 6.01 4.67 20.43
CA ALA A 344 4.65 5.13 20.13
C ALA A 344 3.80 5.30 21.40
N ILE A 345 3.84 4.34 22.34
CA ILE A 345 3.10 4.44 23.62
C ILE A 345 3.59 5.62 24.46
N ASP A 346 4.91 5.86 24.52
CA ASP A 346 5.46 6.97 25.28
C ASP A 346 5.04 8.33 24.70
N ARG A 347 4.94 8.42 23.37
CA ARG A 347 4.41 9.61 22.68
C ARG A 347 2.92 9.81 22.89
N ILE A 348 2.11 8.73 22.87
CA ILE A 348 0.69 8.77 23.23
C ILE A 348 0.53 9.40 24.62
N LYS A 349 1.25 8.87 25.62
CA LYS A 349 1.20 9.38 26.99
C LYS A 349 1.65 10.84 27.08
N ARG A 350 2.70 11.23 26.35
CA ARG A 350 3.14 12.62 26.26
C ARG A 350 2.04 13.54 25.74
N ILE A 351 1.44 13.21 24.59
CA ILE A 351 0.35 14.00 23.99
C ILE A 351 -0.80 14.13 25.00
N ILE A 352 -1.19 13.04 25.66
CA ILE A 352 -2.27 13.06 26.65
C ILE A 352 -1.94 14.03 27.79
N ARG A 353 -0.76 13.94 28.40
CA ARG A 353 -0.35 14.83 29.50
C ARG A 353 -0.32 16.30 29.11
N GLU A 354 0.15 16.61 27.91
CA GLU A 354 0.31 17.99 27.44
C GLU A 354 -1.01 18.64 27.01
N THR A 355 -2.01 17.85 26.63
CA THR A 355 -3.19 18.37 25.92
C THR A 355 -4.54 18.03 26.52
N THR A 356 -4.58 17.31 27.64
CA THR A 356 -5.82 16.92 28.33
C THR A 356 -5.66 17.03 29.85
N LYS A 357 -6.75 16.99 30.60
CA LYS A 357 -6.81 17.10 32.07
C LYS A 357 -7.23 15.78 32.71
N GLU A 358 -6.93 15.62 34.00
CA GLU A 358 -7.47 14.49 34.76
C GLU A 358 -9.00 14.53 34.77
N GLY A 359 -9.63 13.35 34.68
CA GLY A 359 -11.08 13.22 34.51
C GLY A 359 -11.55 13.25 33.05
N ASP A 360 -10.71 13.69 32.11
CA ASP A 360 -11.09 13.70 30.69
C ASP A 360 -11.23 12.28 30.11
N SER A 361 -12.07 12.17 29.09
CA SER A 361 -12.17 10.99 28.23
C SER A 361 -11.45 11.25 26.89
N ILE A 362 -10.76 10.23 26.37
CA ILE A 362 -10.02 10.29 25.11
C ILE A 362 -10.30 9.04 24.26
N ILE A 363 -10.12 9.16 22.94
CA ILE A 363 -10.14 8.03 22.02
C ILE A 363 -8.73 7.74 21.53
N ILE A 364 -8.33 6.47 21.53
CA ILE A 364 -7.08 5.99 20.93
C ILE A 364 -7.43 4.92 19.90
N ALA A 365 -7.22 5.20 18.62
CA ALA A 365 -7.58 4.31 17.53
C ALA A 365 -6.34 3.71 16.87
N GLY A 366 -6.17 2.38 16.99
CA GLY A 366 -5.17 1.63 16.23
C GLY A 366 -5.73 1.17 14.90
N ILE A 367 -5.22 1.74 13.81
CA ILE A 367 -5.71 1.55 12.44
C ILE A 367 -4.76 0.66 11.67
N GLY A 368 -5.33 -0.30 10.93
CA GLY A 368 -4.60 -1.21 10.06
C GLY A 368 -5.06 -2.66 10.20
N ASN A 369 -4.36 -3.57 9.51
CA ASN A 369 -4.73 -4.97 9.40
C ASN A 369 -4.40 -5.79 10.66
N THR A 370 -5.37 -6.53 11.22
CA THR A 370 -5.22 -7.29 12.46
C THR A 370 -4.72 -8.73 12.31
N ILE A 371 -4.23 -9.12 11.14
CA ILE A 371 -3.70 -10.48 10.96
C ILE A 371 -2.63 -10.79 12.02
N GLY A 372 -2.79 -11.92 12.71
CA GLY A 372 -1.86 -12.35 13.75
C GLY A 372 -1.87 -11.48 15.02
N ILE A 373 -2.78 -10.51 15.14
CA ILE A 373 -2.89 -9.57 16.25
C ILE A 373 -4.27 -9.71 16.90
N ALA A 374 -4.31 -10.47 17.99
CA ALA A 374 -5.50 -10.59 18.83
C ALA A 374 -5.74 -9.32 19.68
N GLN A 375 -6.89 -9.28 20.34
CA GLN A 375 -7.27 -8.24 21.29
C GLN A 375 -6.89 -8.60 22.73
#